data_AF-A0A5C4RT70-F1
#
_entry.id   AF-A0A5C4RT70-F1
#
_cell.length_a   1.000
_cell.length_b   1.000
_cell.length_c   1.000
_cell.angle_alpha   90.00
_cell.angle_beta   90.00
_cell.angle_gamma   90.00
#
_symmetry.space_group_name_H-M   'P 1'
#
loop_
_entity.id
_entity.type
_entity.pdbx_description
1 polymer ?
#
loop_
_entity_poly.entity_id
_entity_poly.type
_entity_poly.pdbx_seq_one_letter_code
_entity_poly.pdbx_strand_id
1 'polypeptide(L)'
;MNQNTFFVDSFKGAGQVYMHVVVDTWCSYAFGCMHLSKQTEGAVAVLHNDVLPFYQKHKLIVENILTDNGRGVLRYRSASV
;
A
#
# COMPACT_ATOMS: atom_id res chain seq x y z
N MET A 1 18.17 2.33 0.13
CA MET A 1 17.02 1.78 0.87
C MET A 1 15.99 2.89 0.98
N ASN A 2 15.15 3.07 -0.05
CA ASN A 2 14.01 4.00 0.01
C ASN A 2 12.74 3.18 0.21
N GLN A 3 12.10 3.22 1.37
CA GLN A 3 10.81 2.56 1.54
C GLN A 3 9.71 3.57 1.23
N ASN A 4 8.59 3.09 0.67
CA ASN A 4 7.32 3.80 0.46
C ASN A 4 6.72 4.28 1.79
N THR A 5 7.40 5.22 2.44
CA THR A 5 7.11 5.62 3.80
C THR A 5 7.58 7.04 3.97
N PHE A 6 6.62 7.96 4.02
CA PHE A 6 6.89 9.31 4.45
C PHE A 6 6.58 9.43 5.94
N PHE A 7 7.40 10.21 6.63
CA PHE A 7 7.11 10.64 8.00
C PHE A 7 5.94 11.62 7.94
N VAL A 8 4.89 11.34 8.72
CA VAL A 8 3.70 12.19 8.77
C VAL A 8 3.92 13.30 9.80
N ASP A 9 4.09 12.91 11.06
CA ASP A 9 4.45 13.77 12.18
C ASP A 9 4.74 12.91 13.42
N SER A 10 5.15 13.55 14.50
CA SER A 10 5.11 12.98 15.85
C SER A 10 3.83 13.39 16.57
N PHE A 11 2.93 12.43 16.81
CA PHE A 11 1.77 12.69 17.66
C PHE A 11 2.21 12.68 19.12
N LYS A 12 1.80 13.70 19.88
CA LYS A 12 2.16 13.86 21.30
C LYS A 12 1.72 12.61 22.08
N GLY A 13 2.68 11.77 22.48
CA GLY A 13 2.46 10.51 23.21
C GLY A 13 2.57 9.22 22.39
N ALA A 14 2.48 9.26 21.06
CA ALA A 14 2.54 8.07 20.20
C ALA A 14 3.88 7.87 19.48
N GLY A 15 4.73 8.90 19.43
CA GLY A 15 6.02 8.84 18.73
C GLY A 15 5.90 9.12 17.23
N GLN A 16 6.89 8.68 16.44
CA GLN A 16 6.94 8.91 15.00
C GLN A 16 5.90 8.04 14.29
N VAL A 17 5.06 8.67 13.46
CA VAL A 17 4.08 7.97 12.64
C VAL A 17 4.52 7.94 11.18
N TYR A 18 4.37 6.76 10.60
CA TYR A 18 4.74 6.42 9.25
C TYR A 18 3.49 5.98 8.48
N MET A 19 3.35 6.43 7.25
CA MET A 19 2.21 6.07 6.40
C MET A 19 2.67 5.25 5.20
N HIS A 20 2.00 4.13 4.97
CA HIS A 20 2.07 3.36 3.74
C HIS A 20 0.84 3.67 2.91
N VAL A 21 1.05 4.15 1.68
CA VAL A 21 -0.02 4.61 0.80
C VAL A 21 0.02 3.84 -0.52
N VAL A 22 -1.15 3.44 -1.00
CA VAL A 22 -1.37 2.91 -2.34
C VAL A 22 -2.28 3.88 -3.08
N VAL A 23 -1.84 4.34 -4.25
CA VAL A 23 -2.61 5.25 -5.10
C VAL A 23 -2.89 4.57 -6.42
N ASP A 24 -4.16 4.54 -6.80
CA ASP A 24 -4.59 4.07 -8.10
C ASP A 24 -4.46 5.19 -9.14
N THR A 25 -3.80 4.88 -10.25
CA THR A 25 -3.49 5.84 -11.30
C THR A 25 -4.62 6.03 -12.32
N TRP A 26 -5.65 5.19 -12.29
CA TRP A 26 -6.78 5.20 -13.22
C TRP A 26 -8.10 5.63 -12.59
N CYS A 27 -8.40 5.15 -11.37
CA CYS A 27 -9.74 5.28 -10.79
C CYS A 27 -9.85 6.27 -9.61
N SER A 28 -8.86 7.13 -9.38
CA SER A 28 -8.88 8.17 -8.32
C SER A 28 -9.15 7.62 -6.91
N TYR A 29 -8.75 6.37 -6.65
CA TYR A 29 -8.79 5.76 -5.32
C TYR A 29 -7.40 5.77 -4.67
N ALA A 30 -7.36 5.90 -3.35
CA ALA A 30 -6.15 5.74 -2.56
C ALA A 30 -6.47 5.02 -1.24
N PHE A 31 -5.49 4.27 -0.76
CA PHE A 31 -5.55 3.50 0.48
C PHE A 31 -4.35 3.87 1.33
N GLY A 32 -4.52 3.88 2.65
CA GLY A 32 -3.46 4.29 3.56
C GLY A 32 -3.53 3.54 4.88
N CYS A 33 -2.37 3.09 5.37
CA CYS A 33 -2.23 2.54 6.71
C CYS A 33 -1.13 3.28 7.48
N MET A 34 -1.42 3.64 8.73
CA MET A 34 -0.49 4.32 9.63
C MET A 34 0.12 3.35 10.63
N HIS A 35 1.45 3.37 10.75
CA HIS A 35 2.21 2.53 11.64
C HIS A 35 3.23 3.36 12.43
N LEU A 36 3.58 2.89 13.63
CA LEU A 36 4.66 3.49 14.44
C LEU A 36 6.07 3.04 14.01
N SER A 37 6.15 2.23 12.96
CA SER A 37 7.38 1.66 12.42
C SER A 37 7.43 1.83 10.90
N LYS A 38 8.64 1.98 10.35
CA LYS A 38 8.89 2.01 8.89
C LYS A 38 8.87 0.62 8.25
N GLN A 39 8.56 -0.43 9.00
CA GLN A 39 8.66 -1.81 8.55
C GLN A 39 7.80 -2.11 7.31
N THR A 40 8.31 -2.98 6.42
CA THR A 40 7.65 -3.37 5.17
C THR A 40 6.28 -4.03 5.39
N GLU A 41 6.05 -4.57 6.58
CA GLU A 41 4.86 -5.24 7.03
C GLU A 41 3.63 -4.33 6.95
N GLY A 42 3.79 -3.02 7.16
CA GLY A 42 2.70 -2.06 6.96
C GLY A 42 2.29 -1.89 5.50
N ALA A 43 3.25 -1.97 4.57
CA ALA A 43 2.98 -1.96 3.13
C ALA A 43 2.30 -3.26 2.65
N VAL A 44 2.69 -4.41 3.22
CA VAL A 44 2.04 -5.69 2.95
C VAL A 44 0.62 -5.70 3.50
N ALA A 45 0.41 -5.16 4.71
CA ALA A 45 -0.89 -5.11 5.37
C ALA A 45 -1.92 -4.33 4.55
N VAL A 46 -1.60 -3.11 4.08
CA VAL A 46 -2.53 -2.30 3.28
C VAL A 46 -2.89 -2.99 1.95
N LEU A 47 -1.93 -3.69 1.33
CA LEU A 47 -2.19 -4.42 0.09
C LEU A 47 -3.13 -5.61 0.28
N HIS A 48 -2.86 -6.45 1.28
CA HIS A 48 -3.61 -7.69 1.48
C HIS A 48 -4.98 -7.46 2.11
N ASN A 49 -5.11 -6.51 3.03
CA ASN A 49 -6.35 -6.32 3.79
C ASN A 49 -7.32 -5.39 3.07
N ASP A 50 -6.82 -4.37 2.35
CA ASP A 50 -7.65 -3.31 1.81
C ASP A 50 -7.66 -3.31 0.28
N VAL A 51 -6.48 -3.19 -0.35
CA VAL A 51 -6.36 -2.94 -1.80
C VAL A 51 -6.85 -4.14 -2.62
N LEU A 52 -6.25 -5.31 -2.46
CA LEU A 52 -6.58 -6.48 -3.29
C LEU A 52 -8.04 -6.94 -3.11
N PRO A 53 -8.57 -7.03 -1.87
CA PRO A 53 -9.98 -7.37 -1.68
C PRO A 53 -10.93 -6.34 -2.29
N PHE A 54 -10.61 -5.05 -2.23
CA PHE A 54 -11.41 -3.99 -2.85
C PHE A 54 -11.55 -4.20 -4.36
N TYR A 55 -10.44 -4.36 -5.09
CA TYR A 55 -10.49 -4.55 -6.53
C TYR A 55 -11.10 -5.89 -6.94
N GLN A 56 -10.83 -6.96 -6.18
CA GLN A 56 -11.45 -8.27 -6.42
C GLN A 56 -12.98 -8.21 -6.31
N LYS A 57 -13.52 -7.52 -5.31
CA LYS A 57 -14.97 -7.32 -5.15
C LYS A 57 -15.60 -6.59 -6.34
N HIS A 58 -14.86 -5.67 -6.96
CA HIS A 58 -15.28 -4.94 -8.15
C HIS A 58 -14.97 -5.67 -9.46
N LYS A 59 -14.45 -6.91 -9.39
CA LYS A 59 -14.04 -7.71 -10.56
C LYS A 59 -12.97 -7.01 -11.41
N LEU A 60 -12.12 -6.21 -10.75
CA LEU A 60 -10.99 -5.54 -11.36
C LEU A 60 -9.70 -6.30 -11.05
N ILE A 61 -8.82 -6.38 -12.04
CA ILE A 61 -7.53 -7.05 -11.92
C ILE A 61 -6.47 -5.98 -11.69
N VAL A 62 -5.76 -6.07 -10.56
CA VAL A 62 -4.59 -5.24 -10.29
C VAL A 62 -3.41 -5.81 -11.06
N GLU A 63 -3.03 -5.24 -12.19
CA GLU A 63 -1.98 -5.83 -13.04
C GLU A 63 -0.58 -5.66 -12.46
N ASN A 64 -0.26 -4.43 -12.04
CA ASN A 64 1.07 -4.05 -11.57
C ASN A 64 0.94 -3.20 -10.31
N ILE A 65 1.73 -3.53 -9.29
CA ILE A 65 1.97 -2.66 -8.14
C ILE A 65 3.38 -2.13 -8.25
N LEU A 66 3.51 -0.81 -8.34
CA LEU A 66 4.80 -0.11 -8.43
C LEU A 66 5.20 0.42 -7.06
N THR A 67 6.46 0.23 -6.70
CA THR A 67 7.06 0.76 -5.46
C THR A 67 8.12 1.80 -5.81
N ASP A 68 8.23 2.85 -5.00
CA ASP A 68 9.13 4.00 -5.15
C ASP A 68 10.61 3.64 -5.40
N ASN A 69 11.02 2.46 -4.97
CA ASN A 69 12.39 1.96 -5.07
C ASN A 69 12.69 1.16 -6.35
N GLY A 70 11.72 1.04 -7.28
CA GLY A 70 11.87 0.31 -8.54
C GLY A 70 12.20 -1.18 -8.41
N ARG A 71 12.20 -1.73 -7.19
CA ARG A 71 12.78 -3.05 -6.88
C ARG A 71 11.77 -4.19 -6.90
N GLY A 72 10.51 -3.89 -7.17
CA GLY A 72 9.48 -4.90 -7.33
C GLY A 72 8.30 -4.32 -8.08
N VAL A 73 8.07 -4.85 -9.28
CA VAL A 73 6.74 -4.90 -9.89
C VAL A 73 6.11 -6.17 -9.35
N LEU A 74 5.19 -6.05 -8.39
CA LEU A 74 4.36 -7.21 -8.05
C LEU A 74 3.28 -7.31 -9.12
N ARG A 75 3.35 -8.37 -9.92
CA ARG A 75 2.27 -8.74 -10.82
C ARG A 75 1.24 -9.54 -10.05
N TYR A 76 0.13 -8.90 -9.71
CA TYR A 76 -0.99 -9.63 -9.15
C TYR A 76 -1.83 -10.16 -10.32
N ARG A 77 -1.93 -11.49 -10.44
CA ARG A 77 -2.90 -12.12 -11.33
C ARG A 77 -3.95 -12.77 -10.46
N SER A 78 -5.11 -12.12 -10.34
CA SER A 78 -6.30 -12.82 -9.87
C SER A 78 -6.74 -13.77 -10.98
N ALA A 79 -6.69 -15.08 -10.71
CA ALA A 79 -7.31 -16.07 -11.56
C ALA A 79 -8.83 -16.00 -11.38
N SER A 80 -9.57 -15.70 -12.45
CA SER A 80 -10.95 -16.14 -12.62
C SER A 80 -10.85 -17.61 -13.07
N VAL A 81 -11.60 -18.59 -12.55
CA VAL A 81 -13.05 -18.66 -12.29
C VAL A 81 -13.29 -19.62 -11.12
#